data_AF-A0A6N8I2M9-F1
#
_entry.id   AF-A0A6N8I2M9-F1
#
_cell.length_a   1.000
_cell.length_b   1.000
_cell.length_c   1.000
_cell.angle_alpha   90.00
_cell.angle_beta   90.00
_cell.angle_gamma   90.00
#
_symmetry.space_group_name_H-M   'P 1'
#
loop_
_entity.id
_entity.type
_entity.pdbx_description
1 polymer ?
#
loop_
_entity_poly.entity_id
_entity_poly.type
_entity_poly.pdbx_seq_one_letter_code
_entity_poly.pdbx_strand_id
1 'polypeptide(L)'
;MSWIDKVEEVMQGLSTQLGIPYDFERFLGNKDQLPDAYMVYFLVDDPGVGWADGKETAHEARVQASLFFRDKRSMLTMPNAIEKAFIDAGLSRVGSGRIPYQEATGHYGWRCDFRSYERR
;
A
#
# COMPACT_ATOMS: atom_id res chain seq x y z
N MET A 1 17.63 0.40 -3.59
CA MET A 1 16.27 0.91 -3.79
C MET A 1 15.62 0.93 -2.42
N SER A 2 15.17 2.11 -1.99
CA SER A 2 14.55 2.30 -0.68
C SER A 2 13.13 1.73 -0.65
N TRP A 3 12.52 1.67 0.54
CA TRP A 3 11.21 1.04 0.69
C TRP A 3 10.17 1.85 -0.06
N ILE A 4 10.32 3.18 -0.04
CA ILE A 4 9.41 4.10 -0.72
C ILE A 4 9.52 3.92 -2.23
N ASP A 5 10.73 3.79 -2.79
CA ASP A 5 10.92 3.54 -4.22
C ASP A 5 10.22 2.24 -4.67
N LYS A 6 10.38 1.15 -3.90
CA LYS A 6 9.72 -0.14 -4.22
C LYS A 6 8.20 -0.02 -4.17
N VAL A 7 7.68 0.63 -3.14
CA VAL A 7 6.23 0.81 -2.98
C VAL A 7 5.67 1.67 -4.11
N GLU A 8 6.36 2.74 -4.48
CA GLU A 8 5.96 3.61 -5.59
C GLU A 8 5.91 2.88 -6.91
N GLU A 9 6.96 2.12 -7.23
CA GLU A 9 7.03 1.33 -8.46
C GLU A 9 5.87 0.33 -8.53
N VAL A 10 5.59 -0.36 -7.41
CA VAL A 10 4.46 -1.30 -7.32
C VAL A 10 3.11 -0.59 -7.49
N MET A 11 2.89 0.53 -6.80
CA MET A 11 1.61 1.24 -6.84
C MET A 11 1.32 1.84 -8.21
N GLN A 12 2.35 2.40 -8.88
CA GLN A 12 2.24 2.90 -10.26
C GLN A 12 2.00 1.75 -11.26
N GLY A 13 2.69 0.62 -11.09
CA GLY A 13 2.47 -0.58 -11.90
C GLY A 13 1.05 -1.12 -11.76
N LEU A 14 0.56 -1.25 -10.52
CA LEU A 14 -0.81 -1.69 -10.22
C LEU A 14 -1.86 -0.73 -10.77
N SER A 15 -1.64 0.58 -10.65
CA SER A 15 -2.54 1.60 -11.20
C SER A 15 -2.74 1.42 -12.70
N THR A 16 -1.63 1.23 -13.42
CA THR A 16 -1.65 0.98 -14.87
C THR A 16 -2.32 -0.36 -15.22
N GLN A 17 -1.99 -1.42 -14.49
CA GLN A 17 -2.48 -2.78 -14.77
C GLN A 17 -3.97 -2.95 -14.47
N LEU A 18 -4.45 -2.35 -13.37
CA LEU A 18 -5.82 -2.53 -12.89
C LEU A 18 -6.75 -1.38 -13.31
N GLY A 19 -6.20 -0.31 -13.90
CA GLY A 19 -6.96 0.89 -14.24
C GLY A 19 -7.51 1.61 -13.01
N ILE A 20 -6.86 1.47 -11.86
CA ILE A 20 -7.28 2.07 -10.60
C ILE A 20 -6.47 3.32 -10.35
N PRO A 21 -7.10 4.50 -10.22
CA PRO A 21 -6.42 5.73 -9.90
C PRO A 21 -5.49 5.60 -8.69
N TYR A 22 -4.27 6.05 -8.89
CA TYR A 22 -3.25 6.20 -7.87
C TYR A 22 -2.54 7.53 -8.12
N ASP A 23 -2.61 8.42 -7.14
CA ASP A 23 -1.87 9.68 -7.14
C ASP A 23 -0.80 9.61 -6.06
N PHE A 24 0.46 9.82 -6.47
CA PHE A 24 1.60 9.92 -5.57
C PHE A 24 1.40 11.04 -4.55
N GLU A 25 1.54 10.73 -3.25
CA GLU A 25 1.44 11.62 -2.08
C GLU A 25 0.09 12.34 -1.84
N ARG A 26 -0.66 12.70 -2.89
CA ARG A 26 -1.87 13.51 -2.77
C ARG A 26 -2.83 13.27 -3.93
N PHE A 27 -4.05 12.86 -3.59
CA PHE A 27 -5.15 12.85 -4.56
C PHE A 27 -5.46 14.28 -5.03
N LEU A 28 -5.32 14.54 -6.32
CA LEU A 28 -5.55 15.86 -6.95
C LEU A 28 -6.96 16.00 -7.53
N GLY A 29 -7.78 14.96 -7.45
CA GLY A 29 -9.15 14.98 -7.97
C GLY A 29 -10.14 15.74 -7.08
N ASN A 30 -11.38 15.84 -7.57
CA ASN A 30 -12.47 16.46 -6.83
C ASN A 30 -12.76 15.65 -5.55
N LYS A 31 -12.60 16.28 -4.37
CA LYS A 31 -12.85 15.65 -3.08
C LYS A 31 -14.31 15.28 -2.87
N ASP A 32 -15.22 16.00 -3.53
CA ASP A 32 -16.66 15.73 -3.48
C ASP A 32 -17.05 14.53 -4.35
N GLN A 33 -16.15 14.07 -5.23
CA GLN A 33 -16.37 12.95 -6.13
C GLN A 33 -15.12 12.08 -6.23
N LEU A 34 -14.90 11.26 -5.19
CA LEU A 34 -13.86 10.24 -5.19
C LEU A 34 -14.13 9.20 -6.30
N PRO A 35 -13.08 8.61 -6.89
CA PRO A 35 -13.21 7.54 -7.87
C PRO A 35 -13.87 6.30 -7.26
N ASP A 36 -14.55 5.49 -8.07
CA ASP A 36 -15.23 4.27 -7.60
C ASP A 36 -14.30 3.23 -6.99
N ALA A 37 -13.01 3.26 -7.38
CA ALA A 37 -11.94 2.54 -6.71
C ALA A 37 -10.67 3.39 -6.70
N TYR A 38 -9.90 3.35 -5.62
CA TYR A 38 -8.60 4.02 -5.52
C TYR A 38 -7.70 3.29 -4.53
N MET A 39 -6.39 3.44 -4.72
CA MET A 39 -5.36 2.84 -3.85
C MET A 39 -4.58 3.94 -3.14
N VAL A 40 -4.19 3.66 -1.89
CA VAL A 40 -3.30 4.51 -1.10
C VAL A 40 -2.31 3.63 -0.36
N TYR A 41 -1.16 4.19 0.00
CA TYR A 41 -0.25 3.57 0.95
C TYR A 41 0.20 4.59 2.00
N PHE A 42 0.67 4.12 3.14
CA PHE A 42 1.33 4.97 4.13
C PHE A 42 2.34 4.19 4.96
N LEU A 43 3.35 4.90 5.47
CA LEU A 43 4.32 4.36 6.43
C LEU A 43 3.65 4.20 7.80
N VAL A 44 3.67 2.98 8.34
CA VAL A 44 3.12 2.67 9.67
C VAL A 44 4.18 2.90 10.74
N ASP A 45 5.36 2.32 10.55
CA ASP A 45 6.54 2.50 11.39
C ASP A 45 7.82 2.19 10.61
N ASP A 46 8.96 2.67 11.14
CA ASP A 46 10.28 2.42 10.57
C ASP A 46 11.33 2.17 11.68
N PRO A 47 11.25 1.03 12.39
CA PRO A 47 12.18 0.71 13.47
C PRO A 47 13.55 0.26 12.95
N GLY A 48 14.59 0.73 13.61
CA GLY A 48 15.95 0.19 13.45
C GLY A 48 16.09 -1.20 14.06
N VAL A 49 16.49 -2.16 13.25
CA VAL A 49 16.65 -3.58 13.64
C VAL A 49 18.12 -3.99 13.82
N GLY A 50 19.06 -3.17 13.36
CA GLY A 50 20.50 -3.41 13.49
C GLY A 50 21.24 -2.16 13.92
N TRP A 51 22.18 -2.31 14.85
CA TRP A 51 23.02 -1.23 15.36
C TRP A 51 24.47 -1.70 15.46
N ALA A 52 25.41 -0.90 14.96
CA ALA A 52 26.85 -1.10 15.12
C ALA A 52 27.50 0.25 15.43
N ASP A 53 28.36 0.29 16.45
CA ASP A 53 29.07 1.52 16.87
C ASP A 53 28.15 2.73 17.12
N GLY A 54 26.95 2.48 17.66
CA GLY A 54 25.95 3.51 17.93
C GLY A 54 25.25 4.07 16.68
N LYS A 55 25.48 3.50 15.50
CA LYS A 55 24.79 3.83 14.25
C LYS A 55 23.87 2.70 13.84
N GLU A 56 22.68 3.06 13.38
CA GLU A 56 21.74 2.14 12.78
C GLU A 56 22.31 1.61 11.46
N THR A 57 22.37 0.28 11.32
CA THR A 57 22.89 -0.43 10.15
C THR A 57 21.81 -1.10 9.33
N ALA A 58 20.62 -1.29 9.90
CA ALA A 58 19.47 -1.85 9.20
C ALA A 58 18.18 -1.41 9.87
N HIS A 59 17.13 -1.29 9.05
CA HIS A 59 15.78 -0.96 9.47
C HIS A 59 14.75 -1.84 8.75
N GLU A 60 13.56 -1.94 9.34
CA GLU A 60 12.46 -2.75 8.81
C GLU A 60 11.19 -1.90 8.71
N ALA A 61 11.07 -1.15 7.61
CA ALA A 61 9.93 -0.27 7.37
C ALA A 61 8.65 -1.09 7.18
N ARG A 62 7.60 -0.78 7.96
CA ARG A 62 6.26 -1.33 7.79
C ARG A 62 5.37 -0.36 7.04
N VAL A 63 4.86 -0.80 5.90
CA VAL A 63 4.01 -0.02 5.01
C VAL A 63 2.63 -0.67 4.93
N GLN A 64 1.57 0.12 5.04
CA GLN A 64 0.21 -0.35 4.81
C GLN A 64 -0.26 0.12 3.44
N ALA A 65 -0.61 -0.82 2.57
CA ALA A 65 -1.35 -0.54 1.34
C ALA A 65 -2.83 -0.73 1.61
N SER A 66 -3.65 0.19 1.11
CA SER A 66 -5.11 0.14 1.22
C SER A 66 -5.77 0.34 -0.12
N LEU A 67 -6.81 -0.44 -0.37
CA LEU A 67 -7.68 -0.36 -1.54
C LEU A 67 -9.08 0.02 -1.06
N PHE A 68 -9.64 1.08 -1.64
CA PHE A 68 -11.02 1.47 -1.44
C PHE A 68 -11.82 1.24 -2.72
N PHE A 69 -13.04 0.72 -2.59
CA PHE A 69 -13.85 0.32 -3.75
C PHE A 69 -15.35 0.34 -3.44
N ARG A 70 -16.18 0.68 -4.43
CA ARG A 70 -17.65 0.61 -4.34
C ARG A 70 -18.21 -0.74 -4.77
N ASP A 71 -17.66 -1.34 -5.83
CA ASP A 71 -18.07 -2.67 -6.29
C ASP A 71 -17.44 -3.77 -5.44
N LYS A 72 -18.26 -4.54 -4.73
CA LYS A 72 -17.82 -5.68 -3.91
C LYS A 72 -17.07 -6.75 -4.69
N ARG A 73 -17.30 -6.88 -6.00
CA ARG A 73 -16.62 -7.86 -6.86
C ARG A 73 -15.12 -7.59 -6.97
N SER A 74 -14.69 -6.33 -6.83
CA SER A 74 -13.28 -5.93 -6.79
C SER A 74 -12.49 -6.67 -5.71
N MET A 75 -13.14 -7.07 -4.61
CA MET A 75 -12.52 -7.85 -3.53
C MET A 75 -12.06 -9.25 -3.98
N LEU A 76 -12.62 -9.82 -5.04
CA LEU A 76 -12.32 -11.19 -5.44
C LEU A 76 -10.95 -11.33 -6.11
N THR A 77 -10.47 -10.29 -6.79
CA THR A 77 -9.27 -10.35 -7.63
C THR A 77 -8.22 -9.31 -7.25
N MET A 78 -8.62 -8.09 -6.89
CA MET A 78 -7.68 -6.99 -6.67
C MET A 78 -6.76 -7.20 -5.45
N PRO A 79 -7.23 -7.67 -4.27
CA PRO A 79 -6.35 -7.94 -3.14
C PRO A 79 -5.20 -8.89 -3.47
N ASN A 80 -5.47 -9.97 -4.19
CA ASN A 80 -4.45 -10.95 -4.57
C ASN A 80 -3.43 -10.36 -5.55
N ALA A 81 -3.88 -9.52 -6.48
CA ALA A 81 -2.99 -8.82 -7.41
C ALA A 81 -2.06 -7.84 -6.67
N ILE A 82 -2.60 -7.08 -5.71
CA ILE A 82 -1.82 -6.17 -4.87
C ILE A 82 -0.82 -6.95 -4.03
N GLU A 83 -1.27 -7.96 -3.28
CA GLU A 83 -0.37 -8.79 -2.46
C GLU A 83 0.77 -9.39 -3.29
N LYS A 84 0.45 -9.93 -4.48
CA LYS A 84 1.46 -10.48 -5.39
C LYS A 84 2.47 -9.44 -5.85
N ALA A 85 2.03 -8.26 -6.27
CA ALA A 85 2.93 -7.22 -6.77
C ALA A 85 3.91 -6.74 -5.68
N PHE A 86 3.44 -6.58 -4.45
CA PHE A 86 4.30 -6.23 -3.31
C PHE A 86 5.31 -7.33 -2.97
N ILE A 87 4.90 -8.60 -3.04
CA ILE A 87 5.80 -9.75 -2.82
C ILE A 87 6.86 -9.84 -3.93
N ASP A 88 6.46 -9.67 -5.18
CA ASP A 88 7.37 -9.69 -6.33
C ASP A 88 8.41 -8.55 -6.26
N ALA A 89 8.06 -7.42 -5.64
CA ALA A 89 8.99 -6.32 -5.34
C ALA A 89 9.90 -6.55 -4.11
N GLY A 90 9.80 -7.72 -3.48
CA GLY A 90 10.64 -8.13 -2.36
C GLY A 90 10.16 -7.65 -0.99
N LEU A 91 8.92 -7.19 -0.87
CA LEU A 91 8.31 -6.88 0.44
C LEU A 91 7.65 -8.14 1.03
N SER A 92 7.69 -8.26 2.35
CA SER A 92 7.10 -9.40 3.06
C SER A 92 5.73 -9.05 3.61
N ARG A 93 4.71 -9.85 3.30
CA ARG A 93 3.34 -9.69 3.83
C ARG A 93 3.30 -9.98 5.33
N VAL A 94 2.74 -9.07 6.11
CA VAL A 94 2.53 -9.23 7.56
C VAL A 94 1.11 -9.69 7.85
N GLY A 95 0.12 -9.02 7.25
CA GLY A 95 -1.28 -9.36 7.45
C GLY A 95 -2.21 -8.47 6.63
N SER A 96 -3.38 -8.98 6.29
CA SER A 96 -4.42 -8.21 5.60
C SER A 96 -5.74 -8.26 6.35
N GLY A 97 -6.60 -7.28 6.08
CA GLY A 97 -7.88 -7.12 6.75
C GLY A 97 -8.85 -6.29 5.93
N ARG A 98 -10.13 -6.33 6.31
CA ARG A 98 -11.18 -5.52 5.68
C ARG A 98 -11.38 -4.25 6.50
N ILE A 99 -11.51 -3.13 5.81
CA ILE A 99 -11.97 -1.88 6.40
C ILE A 99 -13.51 -1.87 6.28
N PRO A 100 -14.24 -1.57 7.37
CA PRO A 100 -15.69 -1.42 7.32
C PRO A 100 -16.14 -0.42 6.26
N TYR A 101 -17.39 -0.57 5.84
CA TYR A 101 -18.00 0.36 4.88
C TYR A 101 -17.97 1.79 5.43
N GLN A 102 -17.53 2.73 4.60
CA GLN A 102 -17.49 4.14 4.92
C GLN A 102 -18.67 4.85 4.28
N GLU A 103 -19.68 5.22 5.08
CA GLU A 103 -20.89 5.89 4.61
C GLU A 103 -20.60 7.25 3.94
N ALA A 104 -19.60 7.98 4.44
CA ALA A 104 -19.24 9.28 3.92
C ALA A 104 -18.72 9.25 2.47
N THR A 105 -18.05 8.18 2.08
CA THR A 105 -17.44 8.05 0.73
C THR A 105 -18.15 7.02 -0.15
N GLY A 106 -18.94 6.13 0.46
CA GLY A 106 -19.62 5.02 -0.19
C GLY A 106 -18.72 3.82 -0.49
N HIS A 107 -17.53 3.74 0.11
CA HIS A 107 -16.53 2.71 -0.21
C HIS A 107 -16.48 1.61 0.86
N TYR A 108 -16.26 0.39 0.41
CA TYR A 108 -15.62 -0.66 1.19
C TYR A 108 -14.11 -0.46 1.14
N GLY A 109 -13.39 -1.02 2.12
CA GLY A 109 -11.94 -1.03 2.05
C GLY A 109 -11.32 -2.38 2.36
N TRP A 110 -10.09 -2.51 1.92
CA TRP A 110 -9.18 -3.59 2.22
C TRP A 110 -7.82 -3.00 2.52
N ARG A 111 -7.09 -3.59 3.46
CA ARG A 111 -5.74 -3.18 3.80
C ARG A 111 -4.82 -4.39 3.89
N CYS A 112 -3.55 -4.18 3.59
CA CYS A 112 -2.49 -5.15 3.83
C CYS A 112 -1.21 -4.44 4.28
N ASP A 113 -0.62 -4.97 5.34
CA ASP A 113 0.65 -4.52 5.88
C ASP A 113 1.79 -5.33 5.25
N PHE A 114 2.83 -4.64 4.83
CA PHE A 114 4.05 -5.20 4.25
C PHE A 114 5.27 -4.67 5.01
N ARG A 115 6.35 -5.45 5.03
CA ARG A 115 7.65 -5.05 5.58
C ARG A 115 8.70 -5.02 4.49
N SER A 116 9.50 -3.96 4.48
CA SER A 116 10.72 -3.84 3.68
C SER A 116 11.92 -3.82 4.62
N TYR A 117 12.79 -4.82 4.50
CA TYR A 117 14.07 -4.82 5.19
C TYR A 117 15.12 -4.09 4.35
N GLU A 118 15.81 -3.13 4.96
CA GLU A 118 16.79 -2.30 4.27
C GLU A 118 18.04 -2.15 5.12
N ARG A 119 19.20 -2.23 4.46
CA ARG A 119 20.50 -2.04 5.08
C ARG A 119 20.98 -0.62 4.80
N ARG A 120 21.45 0.08 5.82
CA ARG A 120 22.06 1.42 5.73
C ARG A 120 23.57 1.36 5.57
#